data_AF-A0A397VN33-F1
#
_entry.id   AF-A0A397VN33-F1
#
_cell.length_a   1.000
_cell.length_b   1.000
_cell.length_c   1.000
_cell.angle_alpha   90.00
_cell.angle_beta   90.00
_cell.angle_gamma   90.00
#
_symmetry.space_group_name_H-M   'P 1'
#
loop_
_entity.id
_entity.type
_entity.pdbx_description
1 polymer ?
#
loop_
_entity_poly.entity_id
_entity_poly.type
_entity_poly.pdbx_seq_one_letter_code
_entity_poly.pdbx_strand_id
1 'polypeptide(L)'
;MISYNAKANNDEKNIKTVNLNHVSIQQFEIIIKYIYGGIVSLENLDNLFIFDLMLIAYEFLLEELAMHLETFLIETKSSWLRLRFSHVFQKSFQNEDLQELQKWCTNNIVKNLDKNFDSEDFTSIQENALIALIKRADLQLEEVKIWKRVRMGNCLKS
;
A
#
# COMPACT_ATOMS: atom_id res chain seq x y z
N MET A 1 -7.52 -6.26 7.72
CA MET A 1 -8.84 -6.08 7.07
C MET A 1 -9.48 -4.78 7.54
N ILE A 2 -9.31 -3.68 6.80
CA ILE A 2 -10.08 -2.44 7.02
C ILE A 2 -11.36 -2.59 6.21
N SER A 3 -12.48 -2.83 6.89
CA SER A 3 -13.79 -2.96 6.26
C SER A 3 -14.40 -1.58 6.04
N TYR A 4 -14.35 -1.08 4.80
CA TYR A 4 -15.23 0.00 4.37
C TYR A 4 -16.60 -0.61 4.03
N ASN A 5 -17.51 -0.58 5.01
CA ASN A 5 -18.85 -1.13 4.83
C ASN A 5 -19.71 -0.19 3.98
N ALA A 6 -20.07 -0.64 2.78
CA ALA A 6 -21.12 -0.02 1.99
C ALA A 6 -22.49 -0.18 2.69
N LYS A 7 -23.19 0.93 2.92
CA LYS A 7 -24.54 0.93 3.53
C LYS A 7 -25.59 0.89 2.43
N ALA A 8 -26.46 -0.12 2.48
CA ALA A 8 -27.62 -0.25 1.60
C ALA A 8 -28.90 0.19 2.32
N ASN A 9 -29.57 1.23 1.81
CA ASN A 9 -30.92 1.62 2.24
C ASN A 9 -31.93 1.22 1.16
N ASN A 10 -33.12 0.80 1.60
CA ASN A 10 -34.20 0.35 0.73
C ASN A 10 -35.35 1.36 0.83
N ASP A 11 -35.54 2.18 -0.21
CA ASP A 11 -36.71 3.06 -0.31
C ASP A 11 -37.86 2.31 -0.99
N GLU A 12 -39.11 2.71 -0.76
CA GLU A 12 -40.38 2.09 -1.18
C GLU A 12 -40.54 1.76 -2.69
N LYS A 13 -39.53 2.03 -3.53
CA LYS A 13 -39.49 1.84 -4.99
C LYS A 13 -38.56 0.73 -5.49
N ASN A 14 -38.10 -0.20 -4.63
CA ASN A 14 -37.09 -1.22 -4.96
C ASN A 14 -35.71 -0.65 -5.40
N ILE A 15 -35.43 0.61 -5.07
CA ILE A 15 -34.13 1.23 -5.32
C ILE A 15 -33.21 0.89 -4.15
N LYS A 16 -32.14 0.16 -4.43
CA LYS A 16 -31.05 -0.09 -3.48
C LYS A 16 -29.95 0.91 -3.71
N THR A 17 -29.76 1.82 -2.76
CA THR A 17 -28.68 2.82 -2.81
C THR A 17 -27.45 2.29 -2.12
N VAL A 18 -26.29 2.33 -2.79
CA VAL A 18 -24.98 1.95 -2.23
C VAL A 18 -24.16 3.21 -2.02
N ASN A 19 -23.77 3.50 -0.78
CA ASN A 19 -22.91 4.65 -0.47
C ASN A 19 -21.43 4.25 -0.43
N LEU A 20 -20.64 4.82 -1.35
CA LEU A 20 -19.19 4.64 -1.48
C LEU A 20 -18.46 5.95 -1.17
N ASN A 21 -18.51 6.40 0.08
CA ASN A 21 -18.07 7.75 0.47
C ASN A 21 -16.55 7.96 0.34
N HIS A 22 -15.76 6.88 0.28
CA HIS A 22 -14.31 6.93 0.13
C HIS A 22 -13.83 6.84 -1.32
N VAL A 23 -14.75 6.62 -2.26
CA VAL A 23 -14.44 6.54 -3.70
C VAL A 23 -14.87 7.85 -4.36
N SER A 24 -13.95 8.52 -5.05
CA SER A 24 -14.30 9.71 -5.83
C SER A 24 -15.10 9.33 -7.08
N ILE A 25 -15.94 10.26 -7.55
CA ILE A 25 -16.71 10.10 -8.79
C ILE A 25 -15.78 9.72 -9.96
N GLN A 26 -14.61 10.36 -10.05
CA GLN A 26 -13.65 10.09 -11.11
C GLN A 26 -13.06 8.67 -11.03
N GLN A 27 -12.73 8.18 -9.84
CA GLN A 27 -12.27 6.80 -9.66
C GLN A 27 -13.37 5.81 -10.06
N PHE A 28 -14.60 6.05 -9.61
CA PHE A 28 -15.74 5.18 -9.94
C PHE A 28 -16.01 5.14 -11.45
N GLU A 29 -15.94 6.29 -12.14
CA GLU A 29 -16.08 6.35 -13.59
C GLU A 29 -15.00 5.52 -14.32
N ILE A 30 -13.75 5.56 -13.84
CA ILE A 30 -12.67 4.75 -14.41
C ILE A 30 -12.94 3.26 -14.18
N ILE A 31 -13.38 2.87 -12.99
CA ILE A 31 -13.75 1.48 -12.68
C ILE A 31 -14.88 0.99 -13.60
N ILE A 32 -15.94 1.79 -13.77
CA ILE A 32 -17.04 1.43 -14.67
C ILE A 32 -16.56 1.33 -16.13
N LYS A 33 -15.76 2.27 -16.60
CA LYS A 33 -15.17 2.21 -17.96
C LYS A 33 -14.31 0.95 -18.14
N TYR A 34 -13.54 0.57 -17.13
CA TYR A 34 -12.76 -0.67 -17.16
C TYR A 34 -13.66 -1.91 -17.21
N ILE A 35 -14.71 -1.99 -16.41
CA ILE A 35 -15.63 -3.16 -16.40
C ILE A 35 -16.30 -3.35 -17.78
N TYR A 36 -16.70 -2.27 -18.45
CA TYR A 36 -17.36 -2.37 -19.75
C TYR A 36 -16.41 -2.42 -20.95
N GLY A 37 -15.22 -1.82 -20.83
CA GLY A 37 -14.30 -1.62 -21.94
C GLY A 37 -13.00 -2.42 -21.85
N GLY A 38 -12.67 -2.99 -20.68
CA GLY A 38 -11.42 -3.72 -20.41
C GLY A 38 -10.16 -2.86 -20.45
N ILE A 39 -10.27 -1.54 -20.63
CA ILE A 39 -9.14 -0.63 -20.84
C ILE A 39 -9.17 0.49 -19.81
N VAL A 40 -8.01 0.81 -19.23
CA VAL A 40 -7.80 1.95 -18.36
C VAL A 40 -6.75 2.88 -18.99
N SER A 41 -7.03 4.18 -19.05
CA SER A 41 -6.02 5.18 -19.42
C SER A 41 -5.46 5.82 -18.16
N LEU A 42 -4.13 5.78 -18.03
CA LEU A 42 -3.39 6.36 -16.92
C LEU A 42 -2.73 7.70 -17.30
N GLU A 43 -2.94 8.15 -18.53
CA GLU A 43 -2.38 9.41 -19.03
C GLU A 43 -2.95 10.59 -18.23
N ASN A 44 -2.07 11.52 -17.84
CA ASN A 44 -2.41 12.73 -17.09
C ASN A 44 -3.00 12.52 -15.68
N LEU A 45 -2.96 11.30 -15.14
CA LEU A 45 -3.34 11.04 -13.75
C LEU A 45 -2.16 11.26 -12.79
N ASP A 46 -2.44 11.83 -11.62
CA ASP A 46 -1.46 11.95 -10.54
C ASP A 46 -1.08 10.56 -10.00
N ASN A 47 0.18 10.38 -9.58
CA ASN A 47 0.65 9.10 -9.04
C ASN A 47 -0.11 8.69 -7.77
N LEU A 48 -0.51 9.65 -6.92
CA LEU A 48 -1.36 9.39 -5.75
C LEU A 48 -2.74 8.90 -6.18
N PHE A 49 -3.32 9.51 -7.21
CA PHE A 49 -4.61 9.08 -7.75
C PHE A 49 -4.53 7.64 -8.28
N ILE A 50 -3.46 7.30 -8.99
CA ILE A 50 -3.22 5.94 -9.51
C ILE A 50 -3.04 4.95 -8.35
N PHE A 51 -2.33 5.34 -7.29
CA PHE A 51 -2.15 4.53 -6.09
C PHE A 51 -3.49 4.28 -5.37
N ASP A 52 -4.31 5.30 -5.19
CA ASP A 52 -5.64 5.14 -4.58
C ASP A 52 -6.58 4.32 -5.47
N LEU A 53 -6.50 4.49 -6.80
CA LEU A 53 -7.25 3.68 -7.76
C LEU A 53 -6.87 2.19 -7.66
N MET A 54 -5.58 1.87 -7.48
CA MET A 54 -5.12 0.51 -7.24
C MET A 54 -5.74 -0.09 -5.97
N LEU A 55 -5.77 0.67 -4.86
CA LEU A 55 -6.40 0.21 -3.61
C LEU A 55 -7.90 -0.06 -3.79
N ILE A 56 -8.59 0.82 -4.52
CA ILE A 56 -10.01 0.65 -4.85
C ILE A 56 -10.21 -0.58 -5.76
N ALA A 57 -9.33 -0.80 -6.74
CA ALA A 57 -9.43 -1.97 -7.62
C ALA A 57 -9.34 -3.28 -6.81
N TYR A 58 -8.46 -3.37 -5.81
CA TYR A 58 -8.43 -4.49 -4.86
C TYR A 58 -9.72 -4.60 -4.04
N GLU A 59 -10.25 -3.49 -3.53
CA GLU A 59 -11.51 -3.49 -2.77
C GLU A 59 -12.71 -3.98 -3.60
N PHE A 60 -12.72 -3.66 -4.89
CA PHE A 60 -13.75 -4.10 -5.83
C PHE A 60 -13.49 -5.51 -6.41
N LEU A 61 -12.44 -6.20 -5.94
CA LEU A 61 -12.03 -7.53 -6.42
C LEU A 61 -11.72 -7.56 -7.92
N LEU A 62 -11.21 -6.45 -8.46
CA LEU A 62 -10.76 -6.32 -9.84
C LEU A 62 -9.26 -6.65 -9.92
N GLU A 63 -8.92 -7.90 -9.63
CA GLU A 63 -7.53 -8.36 -9.45
C GLU A 63 -6.63 -8.02 -10.63
N GLU A 64 -7.10 -8.23 -11.87
CA GLU A 64 -6.30 -7.96 -13.08
C GLU A 64 -5.92 -6.47 -13.19
N LEU A 65 -6.88 -5.57 -12.98
CA LEU A 65 -6.63 -4.13 -12.95
C LEU A 65 -5.69 -3.76 -11.81
N ALA A 66 -5.95 -4.32 -10.62
CA ALA A 66 -5.19 -4.01 -9.42
C ALA A 66 -3.72 -4.40 -9.58
N MET A 67 -3.42 -5.62 -10.05
CA MET A 67 -2.07 -6.08 -10.33
C MET A 67 -1.39 -5.26 -11.44
N HIS A 68 -2.13 -4.87 -12.47
CA HIS A 68 -1.60 -4.02 -13.54
C HIS A 68 -1.15 -2.65 -13.00
N LEU A 69 -1.98 -2.02 -12.17
CA LEU A 69 -1.65 -0.74 -11.53
C LEU A 69 -0.49 -0.87 -10.54
N GLU A 70 -0.46 -1.94 -9.75
CA GLU A 70 0.62 -2.24 -8.81
C GLU A 70 1.96 -2.38 -9.53
N THR A 71 2.01 -3.19 -10.60
CA THR A 71 3.21 -3.39 -11.42
C THR A 71 3.65 -2.07 -12.07
N PHE A 72 2.72 -1.31 -12.65
CA PHE A 72 3.00 -0.01 -13.23
C PHE A 72 3.65 0.96 -12.24
N LEU A 73 3.13 1.04 -11.01
CA LEU A 73 3.68 1.90 -9.96
C LEU A 73 5.09 1.46 -9.56
N ILE A 74 5.33 0.16 -9.41
CA ILE A 74 6.62 -0.40 -9.03
C ILE A 74 7.68 -0.16 -10.12
N GLU A 75 7.36 -0.44 -11.37
CA GLU A 75 8.31 -0.36 -12.48
C GLU A 75 8.57 1.08 -12.92
N THR A 76 7.49 1.87 -13.09
CA THR A 76 7.58 3.19 -13.71
C THR A 76 7.68 4.32 -12.68
N LYS A 77 7.08 4.15 -11.49
CA LYS A 77 6.93 5.22 -10.48
C LYS A 77 7.68 4.93 -9.17
N SER A 78 8.70 4.06 -9.21
CA SER A 78 9.49 3.69 -8.03
C SER A 78 10.10 4.87 -7.28
N SER A 79 10.47 5.97 -7.97
CA SER A 79 10.98 7.18 -7.34
C SER A 79 9.91 7.87 -6.48
N TRP A 80 8.68 7.97 -6.97
CA TRP A 80 7.55 8.51 -6.23
C TRP A 80 7.19 7.63 -5.03
N LEU A 81 7.19 6.31 -5.19
CA LEU A 81 6.96 5.36 -4.09
C LEU A 81 7.99 5.55 -2.96
N ARG A 82 9.25 5.82 -3.28
CA ARG A 82 10.30 6.10 -2.27
C ARG A 82 10.06 7.42 -1.54
N LEU A 83 9.58 8.46 -2.22
CA LEU A 83 9.23 9.75 -1.60
C LEU A 83 8.02 9.67 -0.66
N ARG A 84 7.21 8.63 -0.79
CA ARG A 84 6.00 8.38 0.02
C ARG A 84 6.08 7.04 0.76
N PHE A 85 7.31 6.60 1.08
CA PHE A 85 7.56 5.26 1.56
C PHE A 85 6.76 4.89 2.81
N SER A 86 6.64 5.79 3.79
CA SER A 86 5.86 5.57 5.01
C SER A 86 4.40 5.23 4.72
N HIS A 87 3.77 6.03 3.88
CA HIS A 87 2.37 5.87 3.50
C HIS A 87 2.16 4.57 2.70
N VAL A 88 3.01 4.34 1.70
CA VAL A 88 2.96 3.13 0.85
C VAL A 88 3.16 1.87 1.69
N PHE A 89 4.15 1.88 2.60
CA PHE A 89 4.43 0.79 3.51
C PHE A 89 3.23 0.51 4.42
N GLN A 90 2.66 1.53 5.05
CA GLN A 90 1.51 1.32 5.93
C GLN A 90 0.32 0.71 5.18
N LYS A 91 0.01 1.22 3.98
CA LYS A 91 -1.09 0.73 3.15
C LYS A 91 -0.85 -0.69 2.62
N SER A 92 0.38 -0.99 2.18
CA SER A 92 0.71 -2.32 1.64
C SER A 92 0.59 -3.42 2.70
N PHE A 93 0.93 -3.16 3.95
CA PHE A 93 0.80 -4.13 5.04
C PHE A 93 -0.60 -4.16 5.70
N GLN A 94 -1.49 -3.22 5.37
CA GLN A 94 -2.90 -3.26 5.79
C GLN A 94 -3.77 -4.16 4.91
N ASN A 95 -3.34 -4.40 3.67
CA ASN A 95 -4.02 -5.24 2.70
C ASN A 95 -3.13 -6.44 2.31
N GLU A 96 -3.63 -7.64 2.57
CA GLU A 96 -2.88 -8.89 2.33
C GLU A 96 -2.71 -9.21 0.84
N ASP A 97 -3.54 -8.61 -0.02
CA ASP A 97 -3.54 -8.83 -1.48
C ASP A 97 -2.40 -8.08 -2.20
N LEU A 98 -1.77 -7.08 -1.54
CA LEU A 98 -0.68 -6.25 -2.08
C LEU A 98 0.70 -6.91 -1.96
N GLN A 99 0.83 -8.15 -2.41
CA GLN A 99 2.03 -8.96 -2.18
C GLN A 99 3.28 -8.40 -2.88
N GLU A 100 3.15 -7.88 -4.10
CA GLU A 100 4.30 -7.36 -4.86
C GLU A 100 4.79 -6.04 -4.28
N LEU A 101 3.88 -5.17 -3.86
CA LEU A 101 4.21 -3.92 -3.17
C LEU A 101 4.83 -4.17 -1.80
N GLN A 102 4.36 -5.18 -1.05
CA GLN A 102 5.00 -5.60 0.20
C GLN A 102 6.44 -6.12 -0.03
N LYS A 103 6.66 -6.94 -1.07
CA LYS A 103 8.00 -7.41 -1.47
C LYS A 103 8.89 -6.23 -1.86
N TRP A 104 8.37 -5.31 -2.67
CA TRP A 104 9.09 -4.10 -3.07
C TRP A 104 9.49 -3.26 -1.85
N CYS A 105 8.56 -3.02 -0.92
CA CYS A 105 8.82 -2.31 0.33
C CYS A 105 9.94 -2.96 1.14
N THR A 106 9.84 -4.28 1.36
CA THR A 106 10.81 -5.07 2.12
C THR A 106 12.20 -4.99 1.48
N ASN A 107 12.30 -5.17 0.17
CA ASN A 107 13.55 -5.10 -0.57
C ASN A 107 14.20 -3.70 -0.52
N ASN A 108 13.40 -2.63 -0.54
CA ASN A 108 13.92 -1.28 -0.39
C ASN A 108 14.41 -1.02 1.04
N ILE A 109 13.75 -1.57 2.06
CA ILE A 109 14.22 -1.47 3.46
C ILE A 109 15.56 -2.17 3.62
N VAL A 110 15.70 -3.42 3.20
CA VAL A 110 16.96 -4.17 3.31
C VAL A 110 18.11 -3.42 2.63
N LYS A 111 17.90 -2.94 1.40
CA LYS A 111 18.92 -2.17 0.65
C LYS A 111 19.28 -0.84 1.31
N ASN A 112 18.33 -0.17 1.97
CA ASN A 112 18.57 1.11 2.64
C ASN A 112 19.19 0.93 4.03
N LEU A 113 18.85 -0.14 4.76
CA LEU A 113 19.48 -0.50 6.04
C LEU A 113 20.99 -0.71 5.89
N ASP A 114 21.43 -1.23 4.75
CA ASP A 114 22.86 -1.39 4.44
C ASP A 114 23.55 -0.06 4.10
N LYS A 115 22.81 1.03 3.82
CA LYS A 115 23.37 2.27 3.27
C LYS A 115 23.20 3.52 4.13
N ASN A 116 22.05 3.77 4.77
CA ASN A 116 21.80 5.02 5.51
C ASN A 116 20.73 4.84 6.60
N PHE A 117 21.04 5.27 7.83
CA PHE A 117 20.28 4.94 9.03
C PHE A 117 19.64 6.15 9.75
N ASP A 118 19.82 7.36 9.23
CA ASP A 118 19.68 8.62 9.99
C ASP A 118 18.57 9.58 9.51
N SER A 119 17.61 9.15 8.69
CA SER A 119 16.46 10.04 8.38
C SER A 119 15.32 9.89 9.39
N GLU A 120 14.73 11.01 9.82
CA GLU A 120 13.63 11.04 10.79
C GLU A 120 12.39 10.25 10.32
N ASP A 121 12.08 10.28 9.01
CA ASP A 121 10.99 9.48 8.43
C ASP A 121 11.18 7.97 8.61
N PHE A 122 12.43 7.50 8.72
CA PHE A 122 12.74 6.09 8.91
C PHE A 122 12.47 5.60 10.34
N THR A 123 12.43 6.48 11.35
CA THR A 123 12.24 6.10 12.76
C THR A 123 10.83 5.57 13.04
N SER A 124 9.80 6.20 12.48
CA SER A 124 8.39 5.77 12.62
C SER A 124 8.07 4.52 11.80
N ILE A 125 8.66 4.41 10.60
CA ILE A 125 8.54 3.24 9.73
C ILE A 125 9.25 2.05 10.36
N GLN A 126 10.32 2.27 11.14
CA GLN A 126 11.15 1.20 11.63
C GLN A 126 10.43 0.22 12.54
N GLU A 127 9.54 0.67 13.42
CA GLU A 127 8.88 -0.24 14.35
C GLU A 127 7.97 -1.22 13.59
N ASN A 128 7.09 -0.69 12.73
CA ASN A 128 6.20 -1.51 11.91
C ASN A 128 6.98 -2.36 10.88
N ALA A 129 8.05 -1.81 10.31
CA ALA A 129 8.94 -2.52 9.40
C ALA A 129 9.76 -3.61 10.09
N LEU A 130 10.26 -3.37 11.30
CA LEU A 130 10.96 -4.37 12.11
C LEU A 130 10.00 -5.49 12.49
N ILE A 131 8.78 -5.19 12.92
CA ILE A 131 7.76 -6.20 13.21
C ILE A 131 7.43 -7.03 11.95
N ALA A 132 7.28 -6.38 10.80
CA ALA A 132 7.03 -7.07 9.53
C ALA A 132 8.21 -7.95 9.08
N LEU A 133 9.45 -7.46 9.25
CA LEU A 133 10.68 -8.21 8.96
C LEU A 133 10.85 -9.40 9.90
N ILE A 134 10.56 -9.24 11.20
CA ILE A 134 10.65 -10.32 12.21
C ILE A 134 9.57 -11.39 11.99
N LYS A 135 8.37 -11.00 11.54
CA LYS A 135 7.29 -11.95 11.21
C LYS A 135 7.61 -12.81 9.98
N ARG A 136 8.53 -12.36 9.12
CA ARG A 136 9.01 -13.11 7.96
C ARG A 136 10.20 -13.98 8.34
N ALA A 137 9.89 -15.20 8.80
CA ALA A 137 10.86 -16.23 9.19
C ALA A 137 11.80 -16.71 8.05
N ASP A 138 11.60 -16.20 6.82
CA ASP A 138 12.34 -16.53 5.60
C ASP A 138 13.58 -15.66 5.37
N LEU A 139 13.69 -14.50 6.02
CA LEU A 139 14.90 -13.68 5.93
C LEU A 139 15.88 -14.09 7.04
N GLN A 140 16.99 -14.72 6.67
CA GLN A 140 18.21 -14.82 7.48
C GLN A 140 18.86 -13.44 7.71
N LEU A 141 18.08 -12.43 8.08
CA LEU A 141 18.60 -11.28 8.77
C LEU A 141 18.94 -11.77 10.16
N GLU A 142 20.24 -11.97 10.43
CA GLU A 142 20.74 -12.36 11.74
C GLU A 142 19.95 -11.61 12.82
N GLU A 143 19.14 -12.34 13.61
CA GLU A 143 18.34 -11.77 14.70
C GLU A 143 19.18 -10.80 15.55
N VAL A 144 20.48 -11.08 15.66
CA VAL A 144 21.52 -10.26 16.26
C VAL A 144 21.51 -8.78 15.81
N LYS A 145 21.32 -8.48 14.50
CA LYS A 145 21.28 -7.09 14.00
C LYS A 145 20.00 -6.36 14.44
N ILE A 146 18.89 -7.08 14.51
CA ILE A 146 17.58 -6.58 14.97
C ILE A 146 17.62 -6.33 16.48
N TRP A 147 18.13 -7.28 17.27
CA TRP A 147 18.26 -7.15 18.71
C TRP A 147 19.24 -6.03 19.13
N LYS A 148 20.31 -5.80 18.35
CA LYS A 148 21.25 -4.68 18.58
C LYS A 148 20.56 -3.30 18.38
N ARG A 149 19.55 -3.21 17.50
CA ARG A 149 18.73 -2.01 17.25
C ARG A 149 17.77 -1.72 18.40
N VAL A 150 17.02 -2.73 18.86
CA VAL A 150 16.09 -2.60 20.00
C VAL A 150 16.85 -2.19 21.27
N ARG A 151 18.07 -2.73 21.46
CA ARG A 151 18.92 -2.37 22.59
C ARG A 151 19.47 -0.93 22.51
N MET A 152 19.84 -0.45 21.32
CA MET A 152 20.37 0.93 21.16
C MET A 152 19.28 2.01 21.20
N GLY A 153 18.09 1.76 20.64
CA GLY A 153 16.98 2.73 20.69
C GLY A 153 16.50 3.04 22.11
N ASN A 154 16.64 2.08 23.03
CA ASN A 154 16.31 2.27 24.46
C ASN A 154 17.42 2.97 25.26
N CYS A 155 18.68 3.01 24.76
CA CYS A 155 19.76 3.75 25.43
C CYS A 155 19.79 5.25 25.11
N LEU A 156 19.16 5.70 24.01
CA LEU A 156 19.07 7.13 23.66
C LEU A 156 17.93 7.88 24.38
N LYS A 157 17.16 7.19 25.23
CA LYS A 157 16.08 7.76 26.07
C LYS A 157 16.43 7.83 27.57
N SER A 158 17.71 7.67 27.95
CA SER A 158 18.18 7.82 29.34
C SER A 158 19.03 9.07 29.53
#